data_AF-A0A4Y3IMN5-F1
#
_entry.id   AF-A0A4Y3IMN5-F1
#
_cell.length_a   1.000
_cell.length_b   1.000
_cell.length_c   1.000
_cell.angle_alpha   90.00
_cell.angle_beta   90.00
_cell.angle_gamma   90.00
#
_symmetry.space_group_name_H-M   'P 1'
#
loop_
_entity.id
_entity.type
_entity.pdbx_description
1 polymer ?
#
loop_
_entity_poly.entity_id
_entity_poly.type
_entity_poly.pdbx_seq_one_letter_code
_entity_poly.pdbx_strand_id
1 'polypeptide(L)' 'MRLDEMNNKVVELFFTDSKNKRRLDIISGLLEGKTPIELAEQYGVSRQAVTDIRKKYLSN' A
#
# COMPACT_ATOMS: atom_id res chain seq x y z
N MET A 1 7.30 16.55 -2.60
CA MET A 1 8.15 15.35 -2.59
C MET A 1 8.43 14.94 -4.03
N ARG A 2 9.69 14.66 -4.39
CA ARG A 2 10.03 14.10 -5.71
C ARG A 2 9.55 12.65 -5.79
N LEU A 3 9.05 12.21 -6.95
CA LEU A 3 8.60 10.83 -7.21
C LEU A 3 9.65 9.77 -6.82
N ASP A 4 10.92 10.13 -6.86
CA ASP A 4 12.05 9.26 -6.55
C ASP A 4 12.12 8.85 -5.07
N GLU A 5 11.65 9.69 -4.14
CA GLU A 5 11.61 9.36 -2.71
C GLU A 5 10.47 8.40 -2.33
N MET A 6 9.34 8.47 -3.04
CA MET A 6 8.23 7.52 -2.85
C MET A 6 8.64 6.10 -3.22
N ASN A 7 9.40 5.97 -4.31
CA ASN A 7 9.87 4.68 -4.81
C ASN A 7 10.83 4.00 -3.83
N ASN A 8 11.70 4.75 -3.14
CA ASN A 8 12.68 4.17 -2.21
C ASN A 8 12.03 3.58 -0.94
N LYS A 9 11.00 4.23 -0.37
CA LYS A 9 10.29 3.70 0.82
C LYS A 9 9.50 2.43 0.55
N VAL A 10 8.91 2.31 -0.65
CA VAL A 10 8.17 1.10 -1.07
C VAL A 10 9.13 -0.07 -1.25
N VAL A 11 10.33 0.19 -1.78
CA VAL A 11 11.39 -0.81 -1.94
C VAL A 11 11.94 -1.30 -0.58
N GLU A 12 12.20 -0.41 0.38
CA GLU A 12 12.61 -0.82 1.74
C GLU A 12 11.56 -1.70 2.44
N LEU A 13 10.28 -1.39 2.24
CA LEU A 13 9.16 -2.22 2.73
C LEU A 13 9.11 -3.60 2.08
N PHE A 14 9.57 -3.71 0.82
CA PHE A 14 9.66 -4.97 0.07
C PHE A 14 10.72 -5.93 0.62
N PHE A 15 11.81 -5.39 1.17
CA PHE A 15 12.91 -6.20 1.72
C PHE A 15 12.75 -6.58 3.20
N THR A 16 11.77 -5.99 3.91
CA THR A 16 11.64 -6.17 5.37
C THR A 16 10.41 -7.00 5.76
N ASP A 17 10.62 -8.31 5.78
CA ASP A 17 9.84 -9.36 6.46
C ASP A 17 8.44 -9.72 5.93
N SER A 18 8.14 -11.03 6.00
CA SER A 18 6.86 -11.69 5.68
C SER A 18 5.62 -11.00 6.27
N LYS A 19 5.76 -10.29 7.40
CA LYS A 19 4.71 -9.53 8.07
C LYS A 19 4.11 -8.39 7.23
N ASN A 20 4.84 -7.86 6.24
CA ASN A 20 4.38 -6.72 5.44
C ASN A 20 3.85 -7.11 4.06
N LYS A 21 3.90 -8.38 3.66
CA LYS A 21 3.46 -8.85 2.33
C LYS A 21 2.06 -8.36 1.95
N ARG A 22 1.08 -8.54 2.84
CA ARG A 22 -0.30 -8.06 2.62
C ARG A 22 -0.37 -6.54 2.44
N ARG A 23 0.47 -5.76 3.13
CA ARG A 23 0.48 -4.30 2.95
C ARG A 23 1.09 -3.90 1.61
N LEU A 24 2.16 -4.59 1.19
CA LEU A 24 2.74 -4.41 -0.14
C LEU A 24 1.73 -4.71 -1.23
N ASP A 25 1.03 -5.84 -1.12
CA ASP A 25 0.03 -6.23 -2.11
C ASP A 25 -1.13 -5.22 -2.20
N ILE A 26 -1.54 -4.63 -1.07
CA ILE A 26 -2.51 -3.53 -1.02
C ILE A 26 -1.95 -2.27 -1.71
N ILE A 27 -0.69 -1.90 -1.44
CA ILE A 27 -0.04 -0.73 -2.07
C ILE A 27 0.06 -0.91 -3.58
N SER A 28 0.51 -2.09 -4.05
CA SER A 28 0.59 -2.42 -5.47
C SER A 28 -0.78 -2.31 -6.13
N GLY A 29 -1.83 -2.87 -5.53
CA GLY A 29 -3.19 -2.75 -6.04
C GLY A 29 -3.69 -1.31 -6.13
N LEU A 30 -3.36 -0.46 -5.15
CA LEU A 30 -3.69 0.97 -5.20
C LEU A 30 -2.97 1.70 -6.34
N LEU A 31 -1.71 1.35 -6.62
CA LEU A 31 -0.93 1.90 -7.74
C LEU A 31 -1.45 1.43 -9.10
N GLU A 32 -1.98 0.20 -9.18
CA GLU A 32 -2.66 -0.36 -10.35
C GLU A 32 -4.06 0.24 -10.59
N GLY A 33 -4.54 1.10 -9.68
CA GLY A 33 -5.83 1.78 -9.79
C GLY A 33 -7.02 1.05 -9.16
N LYS A 34 -6.79 -0.03 -8.41
CA LYS A 34 -7.87 -0.68 -7.63
C LYS A 34 -8.38 0.24 -6.54
N THR A 35 -9.67 0.15 -6.28
CA THR A 35 -10.33 0.94 -5.26
C THR A 35 -10.03 0.39 -3.85
N PRO A 36 -10.09 1.25 -2.81
CA PRO A 36 -9.94 0.81 -1.43
C PRO A 36 -10.98 -0.24 -0.99
N ILE A 37 -12.13 -0.31 -1.67
CA ILE A 37 -13.19 -1.27 -1.37
C ILE A 37 -12.80 -2.67 -1.86
N GLU A 38 -12.39 -2.78 -3.14
CA GLU A 38 -11.95 -4.05 -3.74
C GLU A 38 -10.78 -4.66 -2.96
N LEU A 39 -9.82 -3.85 -2.55
CA LEU A 39 -8.66 -4.31 -1.77
C LEU A 39 -9.06 -4.72 -0.34
N ALA A 40 -10.00 -4.01 0.28
CA ALA A 40 -10.48 -4.38 1.60
C ALA A 40 -11.15 -5.76 1.60
N GLU A 41 -12.01 -6.02 0.60
CA GLU A 41 -12.66 -7.31 0.40
C GLU A 41 -11.66 -8.41 0.06
N GLN A 42 -10.74 -8.16 -0.88
CA GLN A 42 -9.74 -9.14 -1.32
C GLN A 42 -8.83 -9.61 -0.18
N TYR A 43 -8.42 -8.71 0.72
CA TYR A 43 -7.44 -9.01 1.78
C TYR A 43 -8.06 -9.18 3.18
N GLY A 44 -9.40 -9.14 3.29
CA GLY A 44 -10.11 -9.31 4.56
C GLY A 44 -9.77 -8.25 5.59
N VAL A 45 -9.64 -6.99 5.18
CA VAL A 45 -9.31 -5.85 6.04
C VAL A 45 -10.39 -4.78 5.98
N SER A 46 -10.38 -3.84 6.91
CA SER A 46 -11.31 -2.70 6.85
C SER A 46 -10.93 -1.73 5.72
N ARG A 47 -11.93 -1.06 5.15
CA ARG A 47 -11.74 0.06 4.20
C ARG A 47 -10.87 1.17 4.80
N GLN A 48 -11.00 1.41 6.10
CA GLN A 48 -10.17 2.37 6.83
C GLN A 48 -8.68 1.96 6.79
N ALA A 49 -8.36 0.69 7.01
CA ALA A 49 -6.98 0.22 6.97
C ALA A 49 -6.32 0.45 5.61
N VAL A 50 -7.05 0.21 4.50
CA VAL A 50 -6.55 0.49 3.15
C VAL A 50 -6.37 1.99 2.93
N THR A 51 -7.29 2.81 3.44
CA THR A 51 -7.20 4.28 3.37
C THR A 51 -6.00 4.81 4.14
N ASP A 52 -5.72 4.27 5.32
CA ASP A 52 -4.56 4.65 6.15
C ASP A 52 -3.25 4.26 5.46
N ILE A 53 -3.20 3.08 4.82
CA ILE A 53 -2.07 2.66 3.99
C ILE A 53 -1.86 3.65 2.84
N ARG A 54 -2.93 3.98 2.10
CA ARG A 54 -2.86 4.96 1.00
C ARG A 54 -2.32 6.30 1.49
N LYS A 55 -2.86 6.84 2.59
CA LYS A 55 -2.39 8.11 3.16
C LYS A 55 -0.93 8.05 3.60
N LYS A 56 -0.51 6.94 4.22
CA LYS A 56 0.83 6.79 4.77
C LYS A 56 1.92 6.65 3.70
N TYR A 57 1.62 6.01 2.58
CA TYR A 57 2.64 5.63 1.59
C TYR A 57 2.46 6.27 0.22
N LEU A 58 1.25 6.73 -0.13
CA LEU A 58 0.92 7.21 -1.47
C LEU A 58 0.42 8.67 -1.50
N SER A 59 0.09 9.28 -0.35
CA SER A 59 -0.20 10.70 -0.28
C SER A 59 1.06 11.50 0.05
N ASN A 60 1.39 12.44 -0.83
CA ASN A 60 2.32 13.54 -0.56
C ASN A 60 1.68 14.58 0.36
#